data_AF-A0AAJ0RK60-F1
#
_entry.id   AF-A0AAJ0RK60-F1
#
_cell.length_a   1.000
_cell.length_b   1.000
_cell.length_c   1.000
_cell.angle_alpha   90.00
_cell.angle_beta   90.00
_cell.angle_gamma   90.00
#
_symmetry.space_group_name_H-M   'P 1'
#
loop_
_entity.id
_entity.type
_entity.pdbx_description
1 polymer ?
#
loop_
_entity_poly.entity_id
_entity_poly.type
_entity_poly.pdbx_seq_one_letter_code
_entity_poly.pdbx_strand_id
1 'polypeptide(L)'
;MTCHRRLLSLCLLALVPMSSIADPGVSTLEAARSEWSTYRFPLFEGESAALERINIYLHAFELDGLPGHFKQSPFERIWPKEEAGHGVVSLDYEIHAHTPGFLSLDIIGEYYGAYLSMGRNSYAFALADGSPLSLFDLFSESGLQRLRERVSQARIERIENFLARIPANSATDEEAESAAIQRGIYEHCLPRHLDSNLAHDRLVLKQAQLTLIAERCSAHAVRALDDLDEFSNSFAYTDLAEDLSSYGRCLLLEQRGDCRQLAKPQVGGVYRGVIESRHRITLAITPPSVEGAARAAYFRNEDDGPIELAVRHDANRTLLREQRDVPALFELRLGRDGQLSGSWQKDGGPPLPVNLR
;
A
#
# COMPACT_ATOMS: atom_id res chain seq x y z
N MET A 1 -19.57 48.44 -41.67
CA MET A 1 -19.57 46.97 -41.87
C MET A 1 -18.16 46.47 -41.65
N THR A 2 -17.85 46.12 -40.40
CA THR A 2 -16.50 45.74 -39.95
C THR A 2 -16.55 44.28 -39.52
N CYS A 3 -15.85 43.43 -40.27
CA CYS A 3 -15.74 41.99 -40.03
C CYS A 3 -14.53 41.75 -39.10
N HIS A 4 -14.79 41.45 -37.83
CA HIS A 4 -13.76 40.97 -36.91
C HIS A 4 -13.73 39.43 -36.92
N ARG A 5 -12.69 38.87 -37.57
CA ARG A 5 -12.25 37.50 -37.40
C ARG A 5 -11.71 37.31 -35.97
N ARG A 6 -12.34 36.46 -35.17
CA ARG A 6 -11.74 35.91 -33.95
C ARG A 6 -10.95 34.66 -34.33
N LEU A 7 -9.63 34.70 -34.17
CA LEU A 7 -8.79 33.49 -34.13
C LEU A 7 -9.02 32.79 -32.78
N LEU A 8 -9.50 31.54 -32.82
CA LEU A 8 -9.35 30.63 -31.68
C LEU A 8 -7.88 30.16 -31.64
N SER A 9 -7.16 30.50 -30.57
CA SER A 9 -5.92 29.83 -30.22
C SER A 9 -6.26 28.56 -29.45
N LEU A 10 -5.96 27.39 -30.02
CA LEU A 10 -5.89 26.13 -29.28
C LEU A 10 -4.63 26.17 -28.40
N CYS A 11 -4.79 26.20 -27.08
CA CYS A 11 -3.73 25.82 -26.16
C CYS A 11 -3.66 24.29 -26.11
N LEU A 12 -2.76 23.69 -26.91
CA LEU A 12 -2.27 22.35 -26.65
C LEU A 12 -1.40 22.39 -25.38
N LEU A 13 -1.95 21.93 -24.26
CA LEU A 13 -1.16 21.53 -23.09
C LEU A 13 -0.40 20.25 -23.46
N ALA A 14 0.86 20.42 -23.86
CA ALA A 14 1.78 19.30 -23.97
C ALA A 14 2.04 18.75 -22.57
N LEU A 15 1.61 17.51 -22.31
CA LEU A 15 2.07 16.70 -21.19
C LEU A 15 3.58 16.50 -21.37
N VAL A 16 4.37 17.32 -20.69
CA VAL A 16 5.81 17.10 -20.56
C VAL A 16 5.98 15.92 -19.62
N PRO A 17 6.62 14.81 -20.03
CA PRO A 17 6.96 13.74 -19.10
C PRO A 17 7.85 14.35 -18.02
N MET A 18 7.39 14.28 -16.77
CA MET A 18 8.24 14.63 -15.64
C MET A 18 9.42 13.67 -15.67
N SER A 19 10.62 14.20 -15.96
CA SER A 19 11.85 13.44 -15.89
C SER A 19 12.00 12.91 -14.47
N SER A 20 11.71 11.62 -14.29
CA SER A 20 12.12 10.89 -13.10
C SER A 20 13.63 11.02 -13.00
N ILE A 21 14.11 11.69 -11.94
CA ILE A 21 15.53 11.63 -11.60
C ILE A 21 15.78 10.16 -11.31
N ALA A 22 16.57 9.51 -12.17
CA ALA A 22 17.00 8.14 -11.95
C ALA A 22 17.71 8.10 -10.60
N ASP A 23 17.09 7.42 -9.63
CA ASP A 23 17.66 7.23 -8.30
C ASP A 23 18.83 6.24 -8.42
N PRO A 24 20.08 6.65 -8.15
CA PRO A 24 21.23 5.77 -8.29
C PRO A 24 21.07 4.57 -7.34
N GLY A 25 20.77 3.40 -7.91
CA GLY A 25 20.47 2.19 -7.15
C GLY A 25 19.05 1.65 -7.35
N VAL A 26 18.28 2.21 -8.29
CA VAL A 26 17.00 1.62 -8.72
C VAL A 26 17.03 1.39 -10.22
N SER A 27 16.86 0.14 -10.64
CA SER A 27 16.55 -0.20 -12.02
C SER A 27 15.05 -0.41 -12.21
N THR A 28 14.60 -0.28 -13.45
CA THR A 28 13.21 -0.47 -13.83
C THR A 28 13.08 -1.81 -14.54
N LEU A 29 12.31 -2.72 -13.97
CA LEU A 29 11.81 -3.88 -14.70
C LEU A 29 10.72 -3.40 -15.65
N GLU A 30 10.83 -3.76 -16.93
CA GLU A 30 9.90 -3.27 -17.95
C GLU A 30 9.39 -4.38 -18.85
N ALA A 31 8.12 -4.29 -19.24
CA ALA A 31 7.53 -5.09 -20.30
C ALA A 31 6.43 -4.31 -21.02
N ALA A 32 6.23 -4.59 -22.30
CA ALA A 32 5.10 -4.09 -23.07
C ALA A 32 4.37 -5.27 -23.72
N ARG A 33 3.05 -5.36 -23.54
CA ARG A 33 2.21 -6.35 -24.24
C ARG A 33 1.49 -5.76 -25.45
N SER A 34 1.23 -4.46 -25.42
CA SER A 34 0.62 -3.68 -26.49
C SER A 34 1.02 -2.21 -26.34
N GLU A 35 0.64 -1.34 -27.28
CA GLU A 35 0.84 0.10 -27.17
C GLU A 35 0.19 0.72 -25.92
N TRP A 36 -0.82 0.05 -25.33
CA TRP A 36 -1.61 0.53 -24.19
C TRP A 36 -1.44 -0.32 -22.93
N SER A 37 -0.51 -1.28 -22.94
CA SER A 37 -0.27 -2.21 -21.84
C SER A 37 1.21 -2.26 -21.52
N THR A 38 1.65 -1.26 -20.75
CA THR A 38 3.03 -1.07 -20.30
C THR A 38 3.14 -1.41 -18.82
N TYR A 39 4.22 -2.06 -18.46
CA TYR A 39 4.52 -2.49 -17.10
C TYR A 39 5.90 -1.97 -16.74
N ARG A 40 5.98 -1.19 -15.67
CA ARG A 40 7.20 -0.68 -15.06
C ARG A 40 7.14 -1.01 -13.58
N PHE A 41 8.23 -1.54 -13.03
CA PHE A 41 8.32 -1.91 -11.62
C PHE A 41 9.72 -1.65 -11.07
N PRO A 42 9.85 -1.16 -9.82
CA PRO A 42 11.16 -0.84 -9.28
C PRO A 42 11.89 -2.12 -8.86
N LEU A 43 13.16 -2.19 -9.18
CA LEU A 43 14.10 -3.15 -8.63
C LEU A 43 15.21 -2.38 -7.92
N PHE A 44 15.30 -2.53 -6.60
CA PHE A 44 16.32 -1.86 -5.80
C PHE A 44 17.62 -2.67 -5.85
N GLU A 45 18.69 -2.06 -6.35
CA GLU A 45 19.98 -2.69 -6.58
C GLU A 45 20.94 -2.45 -5.41
N GLY A 46 21.83 -3.43 -5.18
CA GLY A 46 22.88 -3.35 -4.16
C GLY A 46 22.94 -4.60 -3.27
N GLU A 47 24.03 -4.73 -2.52
CA GLU A 47 24.31 -5.93 -1.70
C GLU A 47 23.70 -5.85 -0.28
N SER A 48 22.64 -5.06 -0.10
CA SER A 48 21.99 -4.91 1.21
C SER A 48 20.87 -5.94 1.41
N ALA A 49 20.93 -6.67 2.54
CA ALA A 49 19.84 -7.55 2.95
C ALA A 49 18.51 -6.80 3.14
N ALA A 50 18.54 -5.49 3.45
CA ALA A 50 17.33 -4.68 3.55
C ALA A 50 16.68 -4.47 2.17
N LEU A 51 17.48 -4.12 1.16
CA LEU A 51 16.98 -3.94 -0.21
C LEU A 51 16.46 -5.25 -0.79
N GLU A 52 17.14 -6.36 -0.50
CA GLU A 52 16.67 -7.69 -0.90
C GLU A 52 15.28 -8.00 -0.29
N ARG A 53 15.08 -7.72 1.00
CA ARG A 53 13.76 -7.90 1.65
C ARG A 53 12.70 -7.00 1.05
N ILE A 54 13.02 -5.75 0.73
CA ILE A 54 12.10 -4.82 0.06
C ILE A 54 11.68 -5.37 -1.30
N ASN A 55 12.64 -5.82 -2.12
CA ASN A 55 12.33 -6.42 -3.43
C ASN A 55 11.44 -7.66 -3.28
N ILE A 56 11.75 -8.56 -2.34
CA ILE A 56 10.91 -9.74 -2.08
C ILE A 56 9.50 -9.33 -1.67
N TYR A 57 9.38 -8.36 -0.77
CA TYR A 57 8.08 -7.88 -0.28
C TYR A 57 7.24 -7.34 -1.44
N LEU A 58 7.80 -6.45 -2.24
CA LEU A 58 7.12 -5.82 -3.37
C LEU A 58 6.74 -6.87 -4.43
N HIS A 59 7.66 -7.75 -4.81
CA HIS A 59 7.36 -8.82 -5.78
C HIS A 59 6.27 -9.79 -5.27
N ALA A 60 6.29 -10.11 -3.97
CA ALA A 60 5.34 -11.05 -3.39
C ALA A 60 3.91 -10.50 -3.40
N PHE A 61 3.73 -9.19 -3.17
CA PHE A 61 2.40 -8.58 -3.05
C PHE A 61 1.89 -7.91 -4.33
N GLU A 62 2.78 -7.52 -5.25
CA GLU A 62 2.40 -6.81 -6.48
C GLU A 62 2.59 -7.63 -7.75
N LEU A 63 3.49 -8.62 -7.74
CA LEU A 63 3.82 -9.44 -8.92
C LEU A 63 3.50 -10.92 -8.74
N ASP A 64 2.93 -11.33 -7.59
CA ASP A 64 2.66 -12.71 -7.21
C ASP A 64 3.88 -13.63 -7.40
N GLY A 65 5.08 -13.15 -7.08
CA GLY A 65 6.32 -13.89 -7.35
C GLY A 65 7.49 -13.48 -6.47
N LEU A 66 8.66 -14.04 -6.78
CA LEU A 66 9.93 -13.68 -6.13
C LEU A 66 10.89 -13.03 -7.15
N PRO A 67 11.78 -12.11 -6.70
CA PRO A 67 12.76 -11.47 -7.58
C PRO A 67 13.62 -12.50 -8.31
N GLY A 68 13.74 -12.38 -9.64
CA GLY A 68 14.58 -13.27 -10.46
C GLY A 68 13.96 -14.63 -10.80
N HIS A 69 12.74 -14.95 -10.34
CA HIS A 69 12.12 -16.26 -10.51
C HIS A 69 10.83 -16.20 -11.33
N PHE A 70 11.01 -16.15 -12.65
CA PHE A 70 9.95 -16.09 -13.65
C PHE A 70 10.38 -16.86 -14.91
N LYS A 71 9.39 -17.34 -15.68
CA LYS A 71 9.65 -18.15 -16.88
C LYS A 71 10.04 -17.28 -18.07
N GLN A 72 9.33 -16.18 -18.27
CA GLN A 72 9.48 -15.27 -19.40
C GLN A 72 9.53 -13.81 -18.96
N SER A 73 8.69 -13.43 -18.00
CA SER A 73 8.55 -12.03 -17.57
C SER A 73 8.26 -11.93 -16.08
N PRO A 74 8.83 -10.94 -15.35
CA PRO A 74 8.46 -10.65 -13.97
C PRO A 74 6.96 -10.42 -13.77
N PHE A 75 6.26 -10.00 -14.83
CA PHE A 75 4.84 -9.63 -14.82
C PHE A 75 3.91 -10.78 -15.23
N GLU A 76 4.45 -11.94 -15.63
CA GLU A 76 3.67 -13.01 -16.28
C GLU A 76 2.53 -13.58 -15.44
N ARG A 77 2.64 -13.49 -14.10
CA ARG A 77 1.64 -14.00 -13.17
C ARG A 77 0.47 -13.05 -12.95
N ILE A 78 0.68 -11.75 -13.13
CA ILE A 78 -0.32 -10.69 -12.89
C ILE A 78 -1.02 -10.22 -14.16
N TRP A 79 -0.52 -10.61 -15.33
CA TRP A 79 -1.14 -10.26 -16.60
C TRP A 79 -2.60 -10.74 -16.71
N PRO A 80 -3.44 -10.03 -17.48
CA PRO A 80 -4.81 -10.46 -17.71
C PRO A 80 -4.78 -11.80 -18.41
N LYS A 81 -5.48 -12.77 -17.83
CA LYS A 81 -5.66 -14.11 -18.41
C LYS A 81 -6.92 -14.09 -19.27
N GLU A 82 -6.81 -14.55 -20.52
CA GLU A 82 -7.87 -14.46 -21.54
C GLU A 82 -9.22 -15.01 -21.06
N GLU A 83 -9.20 -16.07 -20.24
CA GLU A 83 -10.41 -16.76 -19.77
C GLU A 83 -10.90 -16.27 -18.39
N ALA A 84 -10.11 -15.48 -17.67
CA ALA A 84 -10.35 -15.20 -16.25
C ALA A 84 -11.11 -13.88 -16.01
N GLY A 85 -11.12 -12.96 -16.98
CA GLY A 85 -11.80 -11.67 -16.85
C GLY A 85 -11.21 -10.76 -15.76
N HIS A 86 -10.00 -11.03 -15.29
CA HIS A 86 -9.28 -10.20 -14.31
C HIS A 86 -7.76 -10.20 -14.55
N GLY A 87 -7.08 -9.14 -14.09
CA GLY A 87 -5.62 -9.00 -14.11
C GLY A 87 -5.15 -7.55 -14.22
N VAL A 88 -3.84 -7.34 -14.30
CA VAL A 88 -3.21 -6.00 -14.35
C VAL A 88 -2.95 -5.61 -15.80
N VAL A 89 -3.54 -4.51 -16.26
CA VAL A 89 -3.43 -3.99 -17.64
C VAL A 89 -2.19 -3.13 -17.82
N SER A 90 -1.88 -2.32 -16.82
CA SER A 90 -0.68 -1.51 -16.76
C SER A 90 -0.19 -1.41 -15.32
N LEU A 91 1.11 -1.24 -15.16
CA LEU A 91 1.75 -1.02 -13.86
C LEU A 91 2.83 0.04 -14.03
N ASP A 92 2.93 0.94 -13.07
CA ASP A 92 4.02 1.90 -12.95
C ASP A 92 4.31 2.13 -11.46
N TYR A 93 5.33 2.93 -11.17
CA TYR A 93 5.67 3.31 -9.81
C TYR A 93 6.18 4.74 -9.69
N GLU A 94 6.08 5.29 -8.50
CA GLU A 94 6.60 6.60 -8.14
C GLU A 94 7.36 6.49 -6.82
N ILE A 95 8.64 6.90 -6.80
CA ILE A 95 9.41 6.99 -5.55
C ILE A 95 9.19 8.38 -4.96
N HIS A 96 8.63 8.43 -3.76
CA HIS A 96 8.35 9.67 -3.03
C HIS A 96 9.53 10.16 -2.21
N ALA A 97 10.32 9.23 -1.67
CA ALA A 97 11.51 9.53 -0.89
C ALA A 97 12.45 8.32 -0.81
N HIS A 98 13.75 8.59 -0.92
CA HIS A 98 14.81 7.65 -0.61
C HIS A 98 15.83 8.38 0.27
N THR A 99 15.75 8.14 1.58
CA THR A 99 16.59 8.79 2.61
C THR A 99 17.49 7.74 3.26
N PRO A 100 18.48 8.12 4.08
CA PRO A 100 19.26 7.12 4.82
C PRO A 100 18.42 6.25 5.77
N GLY A 101 17.27 6.74 6.24
CA GLY A 101 16.41 6.03 7.20
C GLY A 101 15.30 5.20 6.56
N PHE A 102 14.68 5.72 5.49
CA PHE A 102 13.51 5.11 4.90
C PHE A 102 13.41 5.31 3.38
N LEU A 103 12.67 4.41 2.76
CA LEU A 103 12.20 4.45 1.38
C LEU A 103 10.67 4.57 1.39
N SER A 104 10.10 5.38 0.51
CA SER A 104 8.65 5.42 0.28
C SER A 104 8.33 5.54 -1.21
N LEU A 105 7.34 4.77 -1.65
CA LEU A 105 6.95 4.67 -3.04
C LEU A 105 5.48 4.30 -3.18
N ASP A 106 4.92 4.59 -4.34
CA ASP A 106 3.65 4.05 -4.80
C ASP A 106 3.89 3.03 -5.93
N ILE A 107 3.07 1.99 -5.94
CA ILE A 107 2.82 1.13 -7.09
C ILE A 107 1.44 1.51 -7.63
N ILE A 108 1.38 1.87 -8.91
CA ILE A 108 0.20 2.41 -9.57
C ILE A 108 -0.19 1.45 -10.68
N GLY A 109 -1.43 0.99 -10.70
CA GLY A 109 -1.85 0.00 -11.69
C GLY A 109 -3.25 0.26 -12.21
N GLU A 110 -3.50 -0.18 -13.44
CA GLU A 110 -4.85 -0.35 -13.95
C GLU A 110 -5.22 -1.83 -13.88
N TYR A 111 -6.31 -2.13 -13.19
CA TYR A 111 -6.76 -3.48 -12.90
C TYR A 111 -8.05 -3.74 -13.66
N TYR A 112 -8.08 -4.87 -14.37
CA TYR A 112 -9.25 -5.39 -15.03
C TYR A 112 -10.02 -6.28 -14.04
N GLY A 113 -11.32 -6.04 -13.93
CA GLY A 113 -12.27 -6.85 -13.18
C GLY A 113 -13.66 -6.68 -13.80
N ALA A 114 -14.68 -6.34 -13.01
CA ALA A 114 -15.98 -5.94 -13.57
C ALA A 114 -15.90 -4.65 -14.41
N TYR A 115 -14.98 -3.76 -14.03
CA TYR A 115 -14.64 -2.52 -14.74
C TYR A 115 -13.11 -2.38 -14.75
N LEU A 116 -12.59 -1.56 -15.67
CA LEU A 116 -11.21 -1.13 -15.58
C LEU A 116 -11.09 -0.06 -14.48
N SER A 117 -10.28 -0.31 -13.47
CA SER A 117 -10.06 0.65 -12.39
C SER A 117 -8.58 0.88 -12.15
N MET A 118 -8.20 2.15 -12.14
CA MET A 118 -6.91 2.59 -11.61
C MET A 118 -6.90 2.43 -10.09
N GLY A 119 -5.82 1.86 -9.56
CA GLY A 119 -5.53 1.70 -8.15
C GLY A 119 -4.10 2.13 -7.84
N ARG A 120 -3.83 2.37 -6.56
CA ARG A 120 -2.52 2.77 -6.07
C ARG A 120 -2.29 2.15 -4.70
N ASN A 121 -1.17 1.44 -4.55
CA ASN A 121 -0.70 0.90 -3.28
C ASN A 121 0.52 1.71 -2.82
N SER A 122 0.47 2.23 -1.60
CA SER A 122 1.54 3.05 -1.02
C SER A 122 2.35 2.25 -0.02
N TYR A 123 3.67 2.28 -0.17
CA TYR A 123 4.61 1.56 0.65
C TYR A 123 5.62 2.52 1.29
N ALA A 124 6.02 2.16 2.52
CA ALA A 124 7.15 2.77 3.20
C ALA A 124 7.95 1.66 3.88
N PHE A 125 9.28 1.73 3.82
CA PHE A 125 10.19 0.74 4.38
C PHE A 125 11.30 1.42 5.17
N ALA A 126 11.71 0.81 6.28
CA ALA A 126 12.94 1.15 6.97
C ALA A 126 14.13 0.57 6.20
N LEU A 127 15.11 1.39 5.84
CA LEU A 127 16.30 0.90 5.11
C LEU A 127 17.31 0.17 5.99
N ALA A 128 17.17 0.26 7.31
CA ALA A 128 18.03 -0.44 8.26
C ALA A 128 17.91 -1.97 8.14
N ASP A 129 16.71 -2.48 7.84
CA ASP A 129 16.44 -3.92 7.77
C ASP A 129 15.42 -4.34 6.71
N GLY A 130 14.81 -3.40 5.99
CA GLY A 130 13.84 -3.66 4.92
C GLY A 130 12.43 -3.91 5.42
N SER A 131 12.15 -3.64 6.70
CA SER A 131 10.81 -3.85 7.27
C SER A 131 9.82 -2.79 6.77
N PRO A 132 8.57 -3.17 6.46
CA PRO A 132 7.52 -2.21 6.15
C PRO A 132 7.21 -1.31 7.37
N LEU A 133 6.97 -0.03 7.12
CA LEU A 133 6.64 0.97 8.13
C LEU A 133 5.13 1.16 8.22
N SER A 134 4.62 1.24 9.44
CA SER A 134 3.23 1.57 9.74
C SER A 134 3.13 2.81 10.63
N LEU A 135 1.93 3.38 10.75
CA LEU A 135 1.67 4.46 11.70
C LEU A 135 1.95 4.06 13.16
N PHE A 136 1.77 2.79 13.51
CA PHE A 136 2.03 2.29 14.85
C PHE A 136 3.52 2.27 15.22
N ASP A 137 4.39 2.18 14.22
CA ASP A 137 5.84 2.27 14.42
C ASP A 137 6.27 3.72 14.60
N LEU A 138 5.71 4.61 13.79
CA LEU A 138 6.13 6.00 13.68
C LEU A 138 5.61 6.87 14.84
N PHE A 139 4.45 6.55 15.40
CA PHE A 139 3.81 7.38 16.43
C PHE A 139 3.84 6.75 17.82
N SER A 140 3.89 7.61 18.84
CA SER A 140 3.50 7.18 20.19
C SER A 140 2.01 6.86 20.20
N GLU A 141 1.54 6.07 21.15
CA GLU A 141 0.11 5.72 21.23
C GLU A 141 -0.79 6.96 21.38
N SER A 142 -0.40 7.90 22.25
CA SER A 142 -1.13 9.15 22.44
C SER A 142 -1.00 10.09 21.24
N GLY A 143 0.16 10.11 20.56
CA GLY A 143 0.36 10.88 19.34
C GLY A 143 -0.47 10.35 18.17
N LEU A 144 -0.57 9.04 18.01
CA LEU A 144 -1.42 8.42 17.01
C LEU A 144 -2.90 8.75 17.24
N GLN A 145 -3.34 8.76 18.51
CA GLN A 145 -4.70 9.17 18.85
C GLN A 145 -4.98 10.63 18.47
N ARG A 146 -4.05 11.55 18.78
CA ARG A 146 -4.18 12.97 18.37
C ARG A 146 -4.17 13.13 16.85
N LEU A 147 -3.35 12.35 16.13
CA LEU A 147 -3.34 12.35 14.67
C LEU A 147 -4.68 11.90 14.11
N ARG A 148 -5.28 10.82 14.64
CA ARG A 148 -6.61 10.33 14.25
C ARG A 148 -7.67 11.42 14.39
N GLU A 149 -7.72 12.07 15.55
CA GLU A 149 -8.68 13.15 15.82
C GLU A 149 -8.52 14.32 14.85
N ARG A 150 -7.27 14.77 14.60
CA ARG A 150 -6.98 15.85 13.65
C ARG A 150 -7.40 15.50 12.22
N VAL A 151 -7.08 14.29 11.76
CA VAL A 151 -7.41 13.82 10.41
C VAL A 151 -8.91 13.64 10.23
N SER A 152 -9.56 12.98 11.19
CA SER A 152 -11.01 12.78 11.21
C SER A 152 -11.74 14.12 11.12
N GLN A 153 -11.41 15.07 12.02
CA GLN A 153 -12.02 16.39 12.06
C GLN A 153 -11.86 17.14 10.72
N ALA A 154 -10.66 17.14 10.15
CA ALA A 154 -10.40 17.82 8.89
C ALA A 154 -11.18 17.21 7.70
N ARG A 155 -11.42 15.90 7.71
CA ARG A 155 -12.19 15.20 6.66
C ARG A 155 -13.68 15.45 6.80
N ILE A 156 -14.20 15.38 8.03
CA ILE A 156 -15.59 15.72 8.37
C ILE A 156 -15.90 17.14 7.92
N GLU A 157 -15.05 18.10 8.30
CA GLU A 157 -15.24 19.51 7.94
C GLU A 157 -15.25 19.70 6.42
N ARG A 158 -14.41 18.97 5.67
CA ARG A 158 -14.41 19.01 4.20
C ARG A 158 -15.74 18.51 3.62
N ILE A 159 -16.27 17.41 4.16
CA ILE A 159 -17.55 16.83 3.73
C ILE A 159 -18.72 17.76 4.07
N GLU A 160 -18.79 18.26 5.30
CA GLU A 160 -19.85 19.17 5.75
C GLU A 160 -19.85 20.48 4.95
N ASN A 161 -18.67 21.05 4.71
CA ASN A 161 -18.52 22.24 3.87
C ASN A 161 -18.96 21.98 2.42
N PHE A 162 -18.73 20.78 1.89
CA PHE A 162 -19.22 20.40 0.57
C PHE A 162 -20.75 20.26 0.57
N LEU A 163 -21.31 19.52 1.52
CA LEU A 163 -22.76 19.32 1.68
C LEU A 163 -23.54 20.63 1.81
N ALA A 164 -22.95 21.63 2.48
CA ALA A 164 -23.51 22.98 2.62
C ALA A 164 -23.51 23.80 1.32
N ARG A 165 -22.66 23.44 0.34
CA ARG A 165 -22.56 24.11 -0.96
C ARG A 165 -23.45 23.47 -2.03
N ILE A 166 -23.91 22.23 -1.82
CA ILE A 166 -24.84 21.57 -2.75
C ILE A 166 -26.14 22.39 -2.79
N PRO A 167 -26.57 22.90 -3.97
CA PRO A 167 -27.76 23.73 -4.09
C PRO A 167 -29.01 23.03 -3.53
N ALA A 168 -29.83 23.78 -2.78
CA ALA A 168 -31.13 23.29 -2.32
C ALA A 168 -32.20 23.35 -3.43
N ASN A 169 -32.01 24.25 -4.41
CA ASN A 169 -32.88 24.42 -5.56
C ASN A 169 -32.03 24.34 -6.83
N SER A 170 -32.42 23.47 -7.76
CA SER A 170 -31.75 23.33 -9.06
C SER A 170 -32.56 23.99 -10.17
N ALA A 171 -31.92 24.41 -11.25
CA ALA A 171 -32.60 25.04 -12.38
C ALA A 171 -33.25 24.01 -13.31
N THR A 172 -32.79 22.76 -13.25
CA THR A 172 -33.31 21.63 -14.04
C THR A 172 -33.48 20.37 -13.17
N ASP A 173 -34.27 19.41 -13.66
CA ASP A 173 -34.45 18.12 -13.00
C ASP A 173 -33.15 17.29 -12.95
N GLU A 174 -32.31 17.38 -13.99
CA GLU A 174 -31.01 16.68 -14.06
C GLU A 174 -30.03 17.20 -13.00
N GLU A 175 -29.99 18.52 -12.81
CA GLU A 175 -29.20 19.14 -11.74
C GLU A 175 -29.76 18.78 -10.35
N ALA A 176 -31.08 18.64 -10.21
CA ALA A 176 -31.70 18.22 -8.95
C ALA A 176 -31.34 16.77 -8.61
N GLU A 177 -31.39 15.87 -9.59
CA GLU A 177 -31.02 14.46 -9.45
C GLU A 177 -29.53 14.33 -9.11
N SER A 178 -28.65 15.01 -9.85
CA SER A 178 -27.21 15.01 -9.58
C SER A 178 -26.90 15.51 -8.16
N ALA A 179 -27.51 16.62 -7.74
CA ALA A 179 -27.34 17.16 -6.40
C ALA A 179 -27.83 16.18 -5.30
N ALA A 180 -28.94 15.48 -5.54
CA ALA A 180 -29.47 14.48 -4.62
C ALA A 180 -28.53 13.26 -4.49
N ILE A 181 -27.96 12.79 -5.62
CA ILE A 181 -26.99 11.70 -5.61
C ILE A 181 -25.72 12.11 -4.87
N GLN A 182 -25.17 13.30 -5.17
CA GLN A 182 -23.99 13.83 -4.47
C GLN A 182 -24.22 13.90 -2.97
N ARG A 183 -25.36 14.46 -2.55
CA ARG A 183 -25.74 14.53 -1.14
C ARG A 183 -25.76 13.13 -0.51
N GLY A 184 -26.40 12.16 -1.17
CA GLY A 184 -26.45 10.76 -0.71
C GLY A 184 -25.08 10.09 -0.57
N ILE A 185 -24.15 10.32 -1.52
CA ILE A 185 -22.77 9.80 -1.46
C ILE A 185 -22.08 10.29 -0.18
N TYR A 186 -22.12 11.60 0.06
CA TYR A 186 -21.37 12.21 1.15
C TYR A 186 -22.02 11.99 2.52
N GLU A 187 -23.35 12.01 2.62
CA GLU A 187 -24.06 11.69 3.86
C GLU A 187 -23.81 10.23 4.30
N HIS A 188 -23.75 9.29 3.35
CA HIS A 188 -23.43 7.90 3.65
C HIS A 188 -21.95 7.69 4.02
N CYS A 189 -21.05 8.53 3.49
CA CYS A 189 -19.61 8.45 3.72
C CYS A 189 -19.19 9.04 5.07
N LEU A 190 -19.88 10.10 5.54
CA LEU A 190 -19.53 10.86 6.74
C LEU A 190 -19.29 9.99 7.99
N PRO A 191 -20.11 8.97 8.32
CA PRO A 191 -19.85 8.08 9.46
C PRO A 191 -18.49 7.37 9.41
N ARG A 192 -17.99 7.02 8.23
CA ARG A 192 -16.68 6.35 8.08
C ARG A 192 -15.51 7.27 8.46
N HIS A 193 -15.68 8.58 8.26
CA HIS A 193 -14.67 9.57 8.62
C HIS A 193 -14.75 10.00 10.09
N LEU A 194 -15.94 9.91 10.70
CA LEU A 194 -16.14 10.11 12.14
C LEU A 194 -15.39 9.06 12.97
N ASP A 195 -15.52 7.78 12.62
CA ASP A 195 -14.92 6.68 13.37
C ASP A 195 -13.61 6.17 12.75
N SER A 196 -12.90 7.03 12.01
CA SER A 196 -11.70 6.62 11.27
C SER A 196 -10.55 6.28 12.22
N ASN A 197 -10.10 5.02 12.15
CA ASN A 197 -8.93 4.53 12.86
C ASN A 197 -7.62 4.67 12.06
N LEU A 198 -7.71 5.20 10.82
CA LEU A 198 -6.63 5.31 9.81
C LEU A 198 -6.06 3.96 9.31
N ALA A 199 -6.75 2.84 9.55
CA ALA A 199 -6.27 1.50 9.17
C ALA A 199 -6.18 1.29 7.65
N HIS A 200 -7.07 1.95 6.91
CA HIS A 200 -7.19 1.85 5.45
C HIS A 200 -6.57 3.04 4.72
N ASP A 201 -5.95 3.96 5.47
CA ASP A 201 -5.28 5.11 4.90
C ASP A 201 -3.97 4.71 4.25
N ARG A 202 -3.74 5.18 3.02
CA ARG A 202 -2.43 5.09 2.40
C ARG A 202 -1.47 6.05 3.09
N LEU A 203 -0.32 5.51 3.52
CA LEU A 203 0.77 6.26 4.13
C LEU A 203 1.82 6.60 3.06
N VAL A 204 1.98 7.89 2.77
CA VAL A 204 3.02 8.39 1.85
C VAL A 204 4.01 9.25 2.64
N LEU A 205 5.29 8.88 2.60
CA LEU A 205 6.37 9.64 3.24
C LEU A 205 7.18 10.37 2.18
N LYS A 206 7.31 11.69 2.34
CA LYS A 206 8.19 12.52 1.51
C LYS A 206 9.39 12.99 2.34
N GLN A 207 10.29 13.77 1.75
CA GLN A 207 11.50 14.22 2.44
C GLN A 207 11.25 14.95 3.77
N ALA A 208 10.14 15.68 3.92
CA ALA A 208 9.88 16.51 5.09
C ALA A 208 8.44 16.43 5.64
N GLN A 209 7.61 15.57 5.06
CA GLN A 209 6.19 15.47 5.42
C GLN A 209 5.65 14.06 5.22
N LEU A 210 4.63 13.74 6.01
CA LEU A 210 3.80 12.54 5.89
C LEU A 210 2.44 12.94 5.33
N THR A 211 1.88 12.13 4.44
CA THR A 211 0.53 12.29 3.90
C THR A 211 -0.28 11.03 4.16
N LEU A 212 -1.50 11.22 4.68
CA LEU A 212 -2.51 10.19 4.85
C LEU A 212 -3.63 10.39 3.86
N ILE A 213 -3.92 9.34 3.08
CA ILE A 213 -4.91 9.40 2.01
C ILE A 213 -5.94 8.31 2.25
N ALA A 214 -7.16 8.71 2.59
CA ALA A 214 -8.30 7.80 2.61
C ALA A 214 -8.98 7.76 1.22
N GLU A 215 -9.61 6.63 0.93
CA GLU A 215 -10.35 6.42 -0.32
C GLU A 215 -11.50 7.43 -0.50
N ARG A 216 -11.95 7.53 -1.75
CA ARG A 216 -13.10 8.33 -2.16
C ARG A 216 -14.42 7.83 -1.53
N CYS A 217 -15.43 8.69 -1.51
CA CYS A 217 -16.75 8.31 -0.98
C CYS A 217 -17.60 7.53 -1.99
N SER A 218 -17.39 7.75 -3.29
CA SER A 218 -18.19 7.15 -4.36
C SER A 218 -17.82 5.71 -4.72
N ALA A 219 -18.84 4.94 -5.07
CA ALA A 219 -18.67 3.72 -5.86
C ALA A 219 -18.27 4.06 -7.30
N HIS A 220 -17.63 3.12 -8.00
CA HIS A 220 -17.15 3.31 -9.37
C HIS A 220 -18.24 3.86 -10.32
N ALA A 221 -19.47 3.34 -10.23
CA ALA A 221 -20.59 3.70 -11.10
C ALA A 221 -21.02 5.18 -11.03
N VAL A 222 -20.74 5.87 -9.91
CA VAL A 222 -21.12 7.27 -9.68
C VAL A 222 -19.92 8.17 -9.46
N ARG A 223 -18.72 7.71 -9.86
CA ARG A 223 -17.45 8.44 -9.66
C ARG A 223 -17.45 9.84 -10.28
N ALA A 224 -18.14 10.02 -11.41
CA ALA A 224 -18.24 11.31 -12.08
C ALA A 224 -18.94 12.40 -11.24
N LEU A 225 -19.68 12.00 -10.20
CA LEU A 225 -20.37 12.90 -9.29
C LEU A 225 -19.58 13.11 -7.97
N ASP A 226 -18.40 12.51 -7.82
CA ASP A 226 -17.57 12.66 -6.62
C ASP A 226 -16.54 13.78 -6.81
N ASP A 227 -16.90 14.99 -6.39
CA ASP A 227 -16.06 16.18 -6.52
C ASP A 227 -14.97 16.29 -5.43
N LEU A 228 -15.11 15.58 -4.31
CA LEU A 228 -14.11 15.56 -3.24
C LEU A 228 -12.99 14.52 -3.48
N ASP A 229 -13.27 13.47 -4.26
CA ASP A 229 -12.33 12.40 -4.58
C ASP A 229 -11.63 11.82 -3.32
N GLU A 230 -10.32 11.55 -3.36
CA GLU A 230 -9.57 11.03 -2.22
C GLU A 230 -9.34 12.07 -1.11
N PHE A 231 -9.38 11.62 0.14
CA PHE A 231 -9.22 12.48 1.32
C PHE A 231 -7.76 12.51 1.80
N SER A 232 -6.98 13.42 1.21
CA SER A 232 -5.59 13.66 1.60
C SER A 232 -5.44 14.65 2.77
N ASN A 233 -4.56 14.32 3.72
CA ASN A 233 -4.12 15.14 4.84
C ASN A 233 -2.59 15.06 4.98
N SER A 234 -1.89 16.18 4.77
CA SER A 234 -0.42 16.26 4.85
C SER A 234 0.04 17.03 6.08
N PHE A 235 1.13 16.56 6.69
CA PHE A 235 1.71 17.15 7.90
C PHE A 235 3.23 17.21 7.76
N ALA A 236 3.82 18.38 8.04
CA ALA A 236 5.27 18.46 8.17
C ALA A 236 5.72 17.62 9.37
N TYR A 237 6.88 16.96 9.27
CA TYR A 237 7.39 16.14 10.38
C TYR A 237 7.61 16.96 11.65
N THR A 238 8.00 18.24 11.50
CA THR A 238 8.20 19.17 12.61
C THR A 238 6.92 19.39 13.41
N ASP A 239 5.76 19.42 12.75
CA ASP A 239 4.46 19.65 13.39
C ASP A 239 3.98 18.40 14.15
N LEU A 240 4.55 17.24 13.83
CA LEU A 240 4.27 15.96 14.45
C LEU A 240 5.29 15.60 15.54
N ALA A 241 6.28 16.44 15.82
CA ALA A 241 7.44 16.05 16.64
C ALA A 241 7.07 15.48 18.02
N GLU A 242 6.07 16.04 18.67
CA GLU A 242 5.58 15.58 19.99
C GLU A 242 4.67 14.36 19.91
N ASP A 243 4.17 14.03 18.73
CA ASP A 243 3.30 12.89 18.47
C ASP A 243 4.10 11.62 18.11
N LEU A 244 5.28 11.79 17.52
CA LEU A 244 6.15 10.71 17.07
C LEU A 244 6.72 9.86 18.23
N SER A 245 6.91 8.56 17.96
CA SER A 245 7.68 7.67 18.83
C SER A 245 9.17 8.00 18.75
N SER A 246 10.01 7.48 19.67
CA SER A 246 11.47 7.62 19.54
C SER A 246 11.99 7.09 18.20
N TYR A 247 11.38 6.00 17.71
CA TYR A 247 11.71 5.43 16.41
C TYR A 247 11.28 6.35 15.25
N GLY A 248 10.05 6.87 15.28
CA GLY A 248 9.55 7.80 14.27
C GLY A 248 10.33 9.12 14.23
N ARG A 249 10.76 9.65 15.38
CA ARG A 249 11.62 10.84 15.45
C ARG A 249 12.97 10.58 14.78
N CYS A 250 13.60 9.44 15.09
CA CYS A 250 14.86 9.03 14.49
C CYS A 250 14.76 8.89 12.95
N LEU A 251 13.67 8.29 12.45
CA LEU A 251 13.46 8.09 11.02
C LEU A 251 13.03 9.35 10.25
N LEU A 252 12.08 10.12 10.78
CA LEU A 252 11.42 11.19 10.02
C LEU A 252 12.06 12.56 10.25
N LEU A 253 12.42 12.86 11.50
CA LEU A 253 13.03 14.15 11.85
C LEU A 253 14.55 14.12 11.70
N GLU A 254 15.20 13.08 12.22
CA GLU A 254 16.66 12.97 12.19
C GLU A 254 17.16 12.30 10.89
N GLN A 255 16.31 11.55 10.20
CA GLN A 255 16.59 10.85 8.94
C GLN A 255 17.82 9.95 8.99
N ARG A 256 17.94 9.21 10.10
CA ARG A 256 19.07 8.33 10.36
C ARG A 256 18.77 6.88 9.95
N GLY A 257 19.81 6.16 9.53
CA GLY A 257 19.73 4.74 9.17
C GLY A 257 19.94 3.76 10.35
N ASP A 258 20.34 4.25 11.52
CA ASP A 258 20.67 3.41 12.70
C ASP A 258 19.52 3.29 13.71
N CYS A 259 18.28 3.58 13.28
CA CYS A 259 17.11 3.65 14.16
C CYS A 259 16.58 2.28 14.64
N ARG A 260 17.06 1.16 14.10
CA ARG A 260 16.52 -0.19 14.37
C ARG A 260 16.45 -0.54 15.86
N GLN A 261 17.38 -0.04 16.66
CA GLN A 261 17.41 -0.31 18.11
C GLN A 261 16.22 0.32 18.86
N LEU A 262 15.57 1.32 18.26
CA LEU A 262 14.40 2.00 18.82
C LEU A 262 13.08 1.37 18.34
N ALA A 263 13.14 0.50 17.34
CA ALA A 263 11.96 -0.15 16.78
C ALA A 263 11.36 -1.16 17.76
N LYS A 264 10.03 -1.25 17.77
CA LYS A 264 9.33 -2.35 18.44
C LYS A 264 9.33 -3.56 17.50
N PRO A 265 9.58 -4.78 18.00
CA PRO A 265 9.45 -5.97 17.17
C PRO A 265 8.03 -6.09 16.60
N GLN A 266 7.93 -6.29 15.29
CA GLN A 266 6.68 -6.53 14.59
C GLN A 266 6.78 -7.74 13.66
N VAL A 267 5.62 -8.33 13.35
CA VAL A 267 5.49 -9.54 12.52
C VAL A 267 5.45 -9.20 11.02
N GLY A 268 5.18 -7.94 10.66
CA GLY A 268 5.21 -7.50 9.27
C GLY A 268 6.63 -7.52 8.71
N GLY A 269 6.81 -8.07 7.52
CA GLY A 269 8.12 -8.15 6.86
C GLY A 269 8.28 -9.39 5.99
N VAL A 270 9.53 -9.64 5.61
CA VAL A 270 9.96 -10.80 4.83
C VAL A 270 10.88 -11.67 5.66
N TYR A 271 10.54 -12.96 5.69
CA TYR A 271 11.26 -13.98 6.42
C TYR A 271 11.65 -15.14 5.49
N ARG A 272 12.86 -15.64 5.66
CA ARG A 272 13.31 -16.88 5.00
C ARG A 272 13.66 -17.92 6.03
N GLY A 273 13.36 -19.17 5.73
CA GLY A 273 13.69 -20.25 6.64
C GLY A 273 13.31 -21.61 6.11
N VAL A 274 13.07 -22.54 7.03
CA VAL A 274 12.83 -23.95 6.70
C VAL A 274 11.68 -24.53 7.53
N ILE A 275 10.90 -25.41 6.90
CA ILE A 275 10.00 -26.35 7.57
C ILE A 275 10.74 -27.68 7.70
N GLU A 276 10.77 -28.24 8.93
CA GLU A 276 11.42 -29.52 9.25
C GLU A 276 12.91 -29.59 8.85
N SER A 277 13.61 -28.45 8.85
CA SER A 277 15.03 -28.34 8.44
C SER A 277 15.33 -28.73 6.98
N ARG A 278 14.30 -28.94 6.13
CA ARG A 278 14.48 -29.42 4.75
C ARG A 278 13.81 -28.53 3.71
N HIS A 279 12.58 -28.10 3.97
CA HIS A 279 11.79 -27.38 2.98
C HIS A 279 11.99 -25.88 3.16
N ARG A 280 12.82 -25.27 2.30
CA ARG A 280 13.04 -23.83 2.31
C ARG A 280 11.75 -23.11 1.97
N ILE A 281 11.47 -22.03 2.69
CA ILE A 281 10.34 -21.17 2.41
C ILE A 281 10.73 -19.69 2.52
N THR A 282 10.02 -18.87 1.76
CA THR A 282 9.99 -17.40 1.90
C THR A 282 8.58 -17.02 2.32
N LEU A 283 8.44 -16.24 3.39
CA LEU A 283 7.18 -15.76 3.94
C LEU A 283 7.18 -14.24 3.91
N ALA A 284 6.15 -13.64 3.32
CA ALA A 284 5.91 -12.20 3.35
C ALA A 284 4.61 -11.92 4.11
N ILE A 285 4.62 -10.97 5.03
CA ILE A 285 3.47 -10.57 5.86
C ILE A 285 3.37 -9.05 5.85
N THR A 286 2.20 -8.50 5.61
CA THR A 286 1.97 -7.05 5.78
C THR A 286 1.95 -6.68 7.26
N PRO A 287 2.30 -5.43 7.63
CA PRO A 287 2.06 -4.96 8.99
C PRO A 287 0.59 -5.19 9.40
N PRO A 288 0.32 -5.48 10.68
CA PRO A 288 -1.03 -5.52 11.18
C PRO A 288 -1.67 -4.14 11.04
N SER A 289 -2.89 -4.09 10.51
CA SER A 289 -3.74 -2.90 10.59
C SER A 289 -4.39 -2.78 11.98
N VAL A 290 -5.01 -1.63 12.27
CA VAL A 290 -5.75 -1.40 13.53
C VAL A 290 -6.87 -2.43 13.72
N GLU A 291 -7.43 -2.91 12.62
CA GLU A 291 -8.50 -3.91 12.59
C GLU A 291 -7.96 -5.35 12.68
N GLY A 292 -6.64 -5.52 12.81
CA GLY A 292 -5.97 -6.82 12.85
C GLY A 292 -5.92 -7.54 11.50
N ALA A 293 -6.39 -6.90 10.42
CA ALA A 293 -6.27 -7.41 9.07
C ALA A 293 -4.81 -7.29 8.60
N ALA A 294 -4.27 -8.39 8.08
CA ALA A 294 -2.99 -8.45 7.41
C ALA A 294 -3.09 -9.44 6.24
N ARG A 295 -2.33 -9.18 5.18
CA ARG A 295 -2.13 -10.12 4.07
C ARG A 295 -0.83 -10.87 4.34
N ALA A 296 -0.82 -12.16 4.02
CA ALA A 296 0.40 -12.94 4.04
C ALA A 296 0.41 -13.94 2.89
N ALA A 297 1.61 -14.21 2.38
CA ALA A 297 1.84 -15.21 1.37
C ALA A 297 3.17 -15.90 1.66
N TYR A 298 3.25 -17.19 1.35
CA TYR A 298 4.52 -17.91 1.40
C TYR A 298 4.78 -18.71 0.14
N PHE A 299 6.06 -18.91 -0.14
CA PHE A 299 6.59 -19.60 -1.31
C PHE A 299 7.39 -20.81 -0.84
N ARG A 300 7.12 -21.99 -1.42
CA ARG A 300 7.85 -23.24 -1.13
C ARG A 300 9.03 -23.47 -2.06
N ASN A 301 8.90 -22.97 -3.28
CA ASN A 301 9.93 -22.96 -4.29
C ASN A 301 9.95 -21.57 -4.92
N GLU A 302 11.11 -21.20 -5.45
CA GLU A 302 11.34 -19.89 -6.01
C GLU A 302 10.51 -19.67 -7.29
N ASP A 303 10.25 -20.74 -8.06
CA ASP A 303 9.47 -20.70 -9.31
C ASP A 303 7.94 -20.83 -9.12
N ASP A 304 7.48 -21.19 -7.92
CA ASP A 304 6.06 -21.39 -7.64
C ASP A 304 5.34 -20.07 -7.39
N GLY A 305 4.02 -20.04 -7.64
CA GLY A 305 3.17 -18.93 -7.22
C GLY A 305 2.96 -18.89 -5.70
N PRO A 306 2.46 -17.76 -5.16
CA PRO A 306 2.25 -17.60 -3.74
C PRO A 306 1.20 -18.57 -3.21
N ILE A 307 1.38 -18.98 -1.96
CA ILE A 307 0.34 -19.62 -1.17
C ILE A 307 -0.21 -18.57 -0.21
N GLU A 308 -1.42 -18.08 -0.51
CA GLU A 308 -2.08 -17.06 0.31
C GLU A 308 -2.48 -17.60 1.68
N LEU A 309 -2.33 -16.74 2.68
CA LEU A 309 -2.55 -17.03 4.08
C LEU A 309 -3.55 -16.03 4.67
N ALA A 310 -4.57 -16.53 5.34
CA ALA A 310 -5.36 -15.74 6.27
C ALA A 310 -4.56 -15.54 7.57
N VAL A 311 -4.41 -14.29 8.00
CA VAL A 311 -3.67 -13.92 9.20
C VAL A 311 -4.62 -13.72 10.37
N ARG A 312 -4.26 -14.27 11.53
CA ARG A 312 -4.89 -13.94 12.82
C ARG A 312 -3.82 -13.72 13.87
N HIS A 313 -3.92 -12.62 14.59
CA HIS A 313 -3.05 -12.32 15.72
C HIS A 313 -3.76 -12.66 17.03
N ASP A 314 -3.09 -13.43 17.87
CA ASP A 314 -3.37 -13.65 19.30
C ASP A 314 -2.27 -12.94 20.09
N ALA A 315 -2.51 -12.59 21.36
CA ALA A 315 -1.64 -11.74 22.19
C ALA A 315 -0.16 -12.16 22.21
N ASN A 316 0.14 -13.44 21.94
CA ASN A 316 1.52 -13.97 21.88
C ASN A 316 1.82 -14.80 20.62
N ARG A 317 0.92 -14.87 19.63
CA ARG A 317 1.05 -15.78 18.49
C ARG A 317 0.49 -15.18 17.21
N THR A 318 1.11 -15.52 16.09
CA THR A 318 0.55 -15.29 14.75
C THR A 318 0.14 -16.62 14.17
N LEU A 319 -1.15 -16.75 13.88
CA LEU A 319 -1.74 -17.90 13.22
C LEU A 319 -1.91 -17.56 11.73
N LEU A 320 -1.31 -18.37 10.86
CA LEU A 320 -1.41 -18.19 9.41
C LEU A 320 -2.04 -19.45 8.80
N ARG A 321 -3.21 -19.31 8.18
CA ARG A 321 -3.94 -20.45 7.60
C ARG A 321 -3.98 -20.35 6.09
N GLU A 322 -3.56 -21.39 5.39
CA GLU A 322 -3.68 -21.47 3.94
C GLU A 322 -5.14 -21.31 3.49
N GLN A 323 -5.36 -20.56 2.41
CA GLN A 323 -6.69 -20.40 1.80
C GLN A 323 -6.92 -21.47 0.71
N ARG A 324 -7.09 -22.73 1.13
CA ARG A 324 -7.29 -23.90 0.26
C ARG A 324 -8.26 -24.91 0.89
N ASP A 325 -8.74 -25.85 0.08
CA ASP A 325 -9.66 -26.92 0.52
C ASP A 325 -9.12 -27.73 1.70
N VAL A 326 -7.83 -28.07 1.67
CA VAL A 326 -7.12 -28.75 2.77
C VAL A 326 -5.98 -27.85 3.25
N PRO A 327 -6.25 -26.96 4.23
CA PRO A 327 -5.30 -25.93 4.60
C PRO A 327 -4.22 -26.46 5.54
N ALA A 328 -3.01 -25.93 5.39
CA ALA A 328 -2.03 -25.97 6.45
C ALA A 328 -2.11 -24.72 7.36
N LEU A 329 -1.65 -24.88 8.60
CA LEU A 329 -1.59 -23.84 9.61
C LEU A 329 -0.14 -23.60 10.03
N PHE A 330 0.28 -22.34 10.08
CA PHE A 330 1.43 -21.92 10.85
C PHE A 330 0.99 -21.38 12.21
N GLU A 331 1.68 -21.79 13.28
CA GLU A 331 1.62 -21.14 14.58
C GLU A 331 3.00 -20.56 14.89
N LEU A 332 3.15 -19.24 14.77
CA LEU A 332 4.45 -18.57 14.88
C LEU A 332 4.49 -17.61 16.08
N ARG A 333 5.68 -17.46 16.64
CA ARG A 333 6.00 -16.48 17.69
C ARG A 333 7.16 -15.61 17.23
N LEU A 334 7.02 -14.31 17.49
CA LEU A 334 8.06 -13.33 17.23
C LEU A 334 9.06 -13.27 18.39
N GLY A 335 10.32 -13.53 18.08
CA GLY A 335 11.45 -13.35 18.97
C GLY A 335 11.85 -11.87 19.09
N ARG A 336 12.57 -11.53 20.17
CA ARG A 336 13.10 -10.17 20.37
C ARG A 336 14.13 -9.75 19.32
N ASP A 337 14.74 -10.71 18.67
CA ASP A 337 15.69 -10.56 17.57
C ASP A 337 15.01 -10.40 16.21
N GLY A 338 13.67 -10.42 16.17
CA GLY A 338 12.87 -10.32 14.94
C GLY A 338 12.66 -11.65 14.22
N GLN A 339 13.12 -12.79 14.76
CA GLN A 339 12.90 -14.09 14.14
C GLN A 339 11.50 -14.64 14.43
N LEU A 340 10.94 -15.39 13.49
CA LEU A 340 9.69 -16.14 13.69
C LEU A 340 10.00 -17.63 13.90
N SER A 341 9.49 -18.20 14.98
CA SER A 341 9.65 -19.63 15.28
C SER A 341 8.34 -20.26 15.72
N GLY A 342 8.17 -21.55 15.44
CA GLY A 342 6.98 -22.28 15.83
C GLY A 342 6.77 -23.54 15.02
N SER A 343 5.55 -23.76 14.54
CA SER A 343 5.18 -24.97 13.79
C SER A 343 4.42 -24.67 12.51
N TRP A 344 4.50 -25.62 11.58
CA TRP A 344 3.65 -25.76 10.41
C TRP A 344 2.96 -27.12 10.46
N GLN A 345 1.66 -27.15 10.24
CA GLN A 345 0.88 -28.37 10.33
C GLN A 345 -0.11 -28.45 9.17
N LYS A 346 -0.01 -29.50 8.36
CA LYS A 346 -1.06 -29.86 7.41
C LYS A 346 -2.26 -30.42 8.18
N ASP A 347 -3.47 -30.14 7.73
CA ASP A 347 -4.68 -30.72 8.33
C ASP A 347 -4.56 -32.25 8.51
N GLY A 348 -4.85 -32.72 9.73
CA GLY A 348 -4.70 -34.12 10.16
C GLY A 348 -3.26 -34.67 10.28
N GLY A 349 -2.22 -33.88 9.98
CA GLY A 349 -0.81 -34.28 10.07
C GLY A 349 -0.14 -33.85 11.40
N PRO A 350 1.08 -34.35 11.69
CA PRO A 350 1.86 -33.88 12.84
C PRO A 350 2.40 -32.45 12.61
N PRO A 351 2.58 -31.64 13.67
CA PRO A 351 3.22 -30.34 13.56
C PRO A 351 4.71 -30.49 13.27
N LEU A 352 5.21 -29.77 12.27
CA LEU A 352 6.61 -29.71 11.86
C LEU A 352 7.24 -28.41 12.36
N PRO A 353 8.49 -28.41 12.86
CA PRO A 353 9.14 -27.21 13.37
C PRO A 353 9.45 -26.22 12.25
N VAL A 354 9.34 -24.93 12.57
CA VAL A 354 9.59 -23.79 11.67
C VAL A 354 10.49 -22.77 12.34
N ASN A 355 11.51 -22.29 11.61
CA ASN A 355 12.36 -21.17 12.02
C ASN A 355 12.61 -20.26 10.82
N LEU A 356 12.26 -18.98 10.93
CA LEU A 356 12.32 -17.97 9.89
C LEU A 356 13.03 -16.70 10.40
N ARG A 357 13.84 -16.07 9.53
CA ARG A 357 14.69 -14.91 9.85
C ARG A 357 14.67 -13.85 8.76
#